data_AF-A0A1I7I4X4-F1
#
_entry.id   AF-A0A1I7I4X4-F1
#
_cell.length_a   1.000
_cell.length_b   1.000
_cell.length_c   1.000
_cell.angle_alpha   90.00
_cell.angle_beta   90.00
_cell.angle_gamma   90.00
#
_symmetry.space_group_name_H-M   'P 1'
#
loop_
_entity.id
_entity.type
_entity.pdbx_description
1 polymer ?
#
loop_
_entity_poly.entity_id
_entity_poly.type
_entity_poly.pdbx_seq_one_letter_code
_entity_poly.pdbx_strand_id
1 'polypeptide(L)' 'MEKVESFDLNHMKKALKYTSIPAANEVQCENYRDLSLFGAKECAKKVLDEGFSLNIYGE' A
#
# COMPACT_ATOMS: atom_id res chain seq x y z
N MET A 1 15.75 -4.23 11.94
CA MET A 1 15.41 -3.63 10.63
C MET A 1 14.77 -4.66 9.70
N GLU A 2 15.33 -5.86 9.53
CA GLU A 2 14.75 -6.95 8.71
C GLU A 2 13.29 -7.33 9.04
N LYS A 3 12.89 -7.27 10.32
CA LYS A 3 11.50 -7.55 10.72
C LYS A 3 10.50 -6.50 10.21
N VAL A 4 10.95 -5.27 9.98
CA VAL A 4 10.10 -4.18 9.47
C VAL A 4 9.90 -4.35 7.97
N GLU A 5 10.98 -4.60 7.24
CA GLU A 5 10.93 -4.85 5.79
C GLU A 5 10.04 -6.05 5.44
N SER A 6 10.23 -7.18 6.12
CA SER A 6 9.39 -8.36 5.93
C SER A 6 7.92 -8.13 6.32
N PHE A 7 7.67 -7.30 7.33
CA PHE A 7 6.32 -6.89 7.70
C PHE A 7 5.66 -6.05 6.59
N ASP A 8 6.39 -5.09 6.02
CA ASP A 8 5.88 -4.19 4.99
C ASP A 8 5.55 -4.95 3.69
N LEU A 9 6.44 -5.83 3.22
CA LEU A 9 6.20 -6.66 2.04
C LEU A 9 4.99 -7.59 2.21
N ASN A 10 4.76 -8.11 3.42
CA ASN A 10 3.58 -8.93 3.70
C ASN A 10 2.27 -8.13 3.64
N HIS A 11 2.28 -6.85 4.03
CA HIS A 11 1.12 -5.97 3.88
C HIS A 11 0.83 -5.63 2.43
N MET A 12 1.86 -5.41 1.61
CA MET A 12 1.68 -5.20 0.17
C MET A 12 1.04 -6.42 -0.50
N LYS A 13 1.45 -7.65 -0.14
CA LYS A 13 0.80 -8.89 -0.63
C LYS A 13 -0.66 -9.00 -0.23
N LYS A 14 -1.03 -8.52 0.97
CA LYS A 14 -2.43 -8.46 1.41
C LYS A 14 -3.21 -7.42 0.61
N ALA A 15 -2.61 -6.26 0.31
CA ALA A 15 -3.25 -5.18 -0.44
C ALA A 15 -3.80 -5.65 -1.81
N LEU A 16 -3.05 -6.52 -2.48
CA LEU A 16 -3.44 -7.11 -3.78
C LEU A 16 -4.76 -7.92 -3.72
N LYS A 17 -5.12 -8.43 -2.54
CA LYS A 17 -6.29 -9.31 -2.34
C LYS A 17 -7.58 -8.55 -2.05
N TYR A 18 -7.54 -7.26 -1.71
CA TYR A 18 -8.77 -6.50 -1.43
C TYR A 18 -9.62 -6.35 -2.68
N THR A 19 -10.94 -6.41 -2.50
CA THR A 19 -11.93 -6.19 -3.57
C THR A 19 -12.69 -4.87 -3.42
N SER A 20 -12.58 -4.22 -2.25
CA SER A 20 -13.17 -2.92 -1.95
C SER A 20 -12.27 -2.13 -1.00
N ILE A 21 -12.48 -0.82 -0.94
CA ILE A 21 -11.81 0.07 0.01
C ILE A 21 -12.77 0.27 1.20
N PRO A 22 -12.35 -0.03 2.43
CA PRO A 22 -13.16 0.24 3.60
C PRO A 22 -13.36 1.76 3.77
N ALA A 23 -14.51 2.17 4.30
CA ALA A 23 -14.83 3.57 4.58
C ALA A 23 -14.80 4.52 3.35
N ALA A 24 -14.96 3.99 2.13
CA ALA A 24 -15.07 4.79 0.91
C ALA A 24 -16.46 5.43 0.77
N ASN A 25 -16.86 6.23 1.76
CA ASN A 25 -18.11 7.00 1.80
C ASN A 25 -17.92 8.31 2.56
N GLU A 26 -18.85 9.24 2.35
CA GLU A 26 -18.85 10.60 2.89
C GLU A 26 -18.94 10.68 4.42
N VAL A 27 -19.43 9.62 5.07
CA VAL A 27 -19.60 9.60 6.53
C VAL A 27 -18.27 9.30 7.23
N GLN A 28 -17.42 8.48 6.61
CA GLN A 28 -16.22 7.93 7.25
C GLN A 28 -14.91 8.45 6.65
N CYS A 29 -14.92 8.93 5.40
CA CYS A 29 -13.77 9.52 4.74
C CYS A 29 -14.19 10.83 4.06
N GLU A 30 -13.64 11.95 4.54
CA GLU A 30 -13.96 13.27 3.99
C GLU A 30 -13.61 13.36 2.49
N ASN A 31 -12.47 12.80 2.08
CA ASN A 31 -12.01 12.77 0.69
C ASN A 31 -12.29 11.41 -0.01
N TYR A 32 -13.44 10.78 0.25
CA TYR A 32 -13.77 9.43 -0.28
C TYR A 32 -13.79 9.33 -1.81
N ARG A 33 -13.92 10.46 -2.52
CA ARG A 33 -13.93 10.51 -3.98
C ARG A 33 -12.55 10.36 -4.61
N ASP A 34 -11.50 10.60 -3.82
CA ASP A 34 -10.10 10.51 -4.26
C ASP A 34 -9.43 9.21 -3.78
N LEU A 35 -10.12 8.10 -4.00
CA LEU A 35 -9.65 6.76 -3.63
C LEU A 35 -9.55 5.88 -4.86
N SER A 36 -8.46 5.10 -4.97
CA SER A 36 -8.24 4.19 -6.09
C SER A 36 -7.66 2.86 -5.63
N LEU A 37 -8.50 1.82 -5.62
CA LEU A 37 -8.07 0.46 -5.30
C LEU A 37 -7.12 -0.07 -6.36
N PHE A 38 -7.38 0.28 -7.63
CA PHE A 38 -6.50 -0.04 -8.73
C PHE A 38 -5.11 0.58 -8.54
N GLY A 39 -5.05 1.90 -8.32
CA GLY A 39 -3.79 2.61 -8.11
C GLY A 39 -3.00 2.06 -6.92
N ALA A 40 -3.68 1.82 -5.79
CA ALA A 40 -3.07 1.21 -4.61
C ALA A 40 -2.46 -0.17 -4.90
N LYS A 41 -3.12 -1.01 -5.72
CA LYS A 41 -2.59 -2.32 -6.12
C LYS A 41 -1.38 -2.20 -7.04
N GLU A 42 -1.38 -1.26 -7.98
CA GLU A 42 -0.21 -1.03 -8.85
C GLU A 42 1.00 -0.54 -8.04
N CYS A 43 0.79 0.36 -7.07
CA CYS A 43 1.83 0.77 -6.12
C CYS A 43 2.36 -0.44 -5.31
N ALA A 44 1.48 -1.28 -4.80
CA ALA A 44 1.87 -2.47 -4.04
C ALA A 44 2.68 -3.47 -4.89
N LYS A 45 2.32 -3.65 -6.17
CA LYS A 45 3.12 -4.47 -7.11
C LYS A 45 4.51 -3.91 -7.31
N LYS A 46 4.63 -2.60 -7.56
CA LYS A 46 5.92 -1.93 -7.75
C LYS A 46 6.84 -2.12 -6.55
N VAL A 47 6.31 -1.93 -5.35
CA VAL A 47 7.04 -2.15 -4.09
C VAL A 47 7.48 -3.62 -3.92
N LEU A 48 6.64 -4.58 -4.29
CA LEU A 48 6.99 -5.99 -4.21
C LEU A 48 8.06 -6.42 -5.22
N ASP A 49 8.17 -5.69 -6.33
CA ASP A 49 9.15 -5.91 -7.39
C ASP A 49 10.50 -5.24 -7.06
N GLU A 50 10.46 -3.97 -6.64
CA GLU A 50 11.67 -3.15 -6.41
C GLU A 50 12.22 -3.27 -4.97
N GLY A 51 11.37 -3.63 -4.00
CA GLY A 51 11.72 -3.62 -2.58
C GLY A 51 11.69 -2.22 -1.95
N PHE A 52 12.22 -2.10 -0.73
CA PHE A 52 12.33 -0.84 0.00
C PHE A 52 13.79 -0.53 0.32
N SER A 53 14.17 0.74 0.25
CA SER A 53 15.45 1.19 0.80
C SER A 53 15.35 1.24 2.34
N LEU A 54 16.37 0.68 3.00
CA LEU A 54 16.59 0.89 4.44
C LEU A 54 17.45 2.13 4.71
N ASN A 55 17.94 2.80 3.66
CA ASN A 55 18.67 4.05 3.74
C ASN A 55 17.75 5.23 3.39
N ILE A 56 17.50 6.09 4.37
CA ILE A 56 16.64 7.27 4.23
C ILE A 56 17.25 8.38 3.36
N TYR A 57 18.56 8.33 3.09
CA TYR A 57 19.23 9.32 2.25
C TYR A 57 19.16 8.98 0.75
N GLY A 58 18.62 7.80 0.39
CA GLY A 58 18.81 7.23 -0.95
C GLY A 58 20.29 6.87 -1.18
N GLU A 59 20.56 6.05 -2.19
CA GLU A 59 21.88 6.08 -2.84
C GLU A 59 21.94 7.26 -3.81
#